data_AF-A0A9Q9CD57-F1
#
_entry.id   AF-A0A9Q9CD57-F1
#
_cell.length_a   1.000
_cell.length_b   1.000
_cell.length_c   1.000
_cell.angle_alpha   90.00
_cell.angle_beta   90.00
_cell.angle_gamma   90.00
#
_symmetry.space_group_name_H-M   'P 1'
#
loop_
_entity.id
_entity.type
_entity.pdbx_description
1 polymer ?
#
loop_
_entity_poly.entity_id
_entity_poly.type
_entity_poly.pdbx_seq_one_letter_code
_entity_poly.pdbx_strand_id
1 'polypeptide(L)'
;MGSIRLSPLLHSTLMFMRKFSSKITVSKTSICSRSILVEMPEFCDCCFTVGIKDFVAMLSQTQKFTLEDKTLKYNYEASIGGDLIRVEKRVKVYDETYNIAGGVPLLSIVANGFKALSSDEIEIKAEKTGRLVLESFGVIRTKSEYIGLRVPEHKADLVTVRVRGKDLRVLEEFKGDIVFSFLDSHILAYSLGDDFTVIVQIGILSA
;
A
#
# COMPACT_ATOMS: atom_id res chain seq x y z
N MET A 1 4.82 -5.24 -27.56
CA MET A 1 3.39 -5.05 -27.20
C MET A 1 3.24 -5.50 -25.76
N GLY A 2 2.71 -4.65 -24.88
CA GLY A 2 2.37 -5.04 -23.50
C GLY A 2 0.88 -5.37 -23.36
N SER A 3 0.57 -6.45 -22.65
CA SER A 3 -0.72 -6.97 -22.23
C SER A 3 -0.82 -7.13 -20.69
N ILE A 4 -1.69 -6.34 -20.07
CA ILE A 4 -2.29 -6.47 -18.74
C ILE A 4 -3.44 -7.50 -18.76
N ARG A 5 -3.40 -8.48 -17.86
CA ARG A 5 -4.50 -9.42 -17.63
C ARG A 5 -5.47 -8.83 -16.61
N LEU A 6 -6.75 -8.75 -16.97
CA LEU A 6 -7.79 -8.26 -16.06
C LEU A 6 -8.15 -9.38 -15.07
N SER A 7 -7.88 -9.14 -13.79
CA SER A 7 -8.26 -10.01 -12.67
C SER A 7 -9.08 -9.23 -11.64
N PRO A 8 -10.10 -9.82 -10.98
CA PRO A 8 -10.80 -9.19 -9.87
C PRO A 8 -9.87 -8.73 -8.73
N LEU A 9 -8.77 -9.45 -8.51
CA LEU A 9 -7.75 -9.13 -7.50
C LEU A 9 -7.03 -7.80 -7.80
N LEU A 10 -6.82 -7.50 -9.09
CA LEU A 10 -6.24 -6.25 -9.55
C LEU A 10 -7.17 -5.07 -9.21
N HIS A 11 -8.48 -5.24 -9.43
CA HIS A 11 -9.45 -4.19 -9.15
C HIS A 11 -9.53 -3.88 -7.65
N SER A 12 -9.63 -4.89 -6.78
CA SER A 12 -9.69 -4.68 -5.32
C SER A 12 -8.42 -3.99 -4.80
N THR A 13 -7.25 -4.42 -5.28
CA THR A 13 -5.95 -3.83 -4.93
C THR A 13 -5.89 -2.35 -5.31
N LEU A 14 -6.34 -2.01 -6.51
CA LEU A 14 -6.36 -0.63 -6.96
C LEU A 14 -7.37 0.24 -6.20
N MET A 15 -8.52 -0.31 -5.85
CA MET A 15 -9.50 0.40 -5.03
C MET A 15 -8.97 0.67 -3.62
N PHE A 16 -8.22 -0.27 -3.04
CA PHE A 16 -7.47 -0.06 -1.80
C PHE A 16 -6.41 1.04 -1.96
N MET A 17 -5.50 0.91 -2.94
CA MET A 17 -4.42 1.89 -3.14
C MET A 17 -4.93 3.29 -3.46
N ARG A 18 -6.08 3.41 -4.15
CA ARG A 18 -6.72 4.69 -4.48
C ARG A 18 -7.13 5.49 -3.25
N LYS A 19 -7.35 4.85 -2.10
CA LYS A 19 -7.63 5.53 -0.84
C LYS A 19 -6.42 6.34 -0.33
N PHE A 20 -5.20 5.94 -0.69
CA PHE A 20 -3.96 6.44 -0.08
C PHE A 20 -2.96 7.03 -1.07
N SER A 21 -3.08 6.74 -2.37
CA SER A 21 -2.20 7.28 -3.41
C SER A 21 -2.98 7.83 -4.60
N SER A 22 -2.42 8.85 -5.26
CA SER A 22 -2.91 9.39 -6.53
C SER A 22 -2.19 8.80 -7.75
N LYS A 23 -0.98 8.26 -7.56
CA LYS A 23 -0.14 7.66 -8.61
C LYS A 23 0.32 6.28 -8.20
N ILE A 24 0.49 5.40 -9.18
CA ILE A 24 1.01 4.06 -8.99
C ILE A 24 1.96 3.68 -10.12
N THR A 25 2.95 2.86 -9.79
CA THR A 25 3.79 2.14 -10.74
C THR A 25 3.34 0.70 -10.76
N VAL A 26 2.95 0.24 -11.94
CA VAL A 26 2.53 -1.13 -12.20
C VAL A 26 3.72 -1.87 -12.79
N SER A 27 4.02 -3.05 -12.26
CA SER A 27 5.06 -3.96 -12.76
C SER A 27 4.45 -5.34 -13.05
N LYS A 28 5.28 -6.32 -13.42
CA LYS A 28 4.82 -7.68 -13.69
C LYS A 28 4.15 -8.35 -12.50
N THR A 29 4.72 -8.12 -11.32
CA THR A 29 4.40 -8.82 -10.08
C THR A 29 4.03 -7.89 -8.93
N SER A 30 3.91 -6.59 -9.18
CA SER A 30 3.55 -5.65 -8.14
C SER A 30 2.87 -4.37 -8.62
N ILE A 31 2.14 -3.75 -7.71
CA ILE A 31 1.66 -2.37 -7.83
C ILE A 31 2.25 -1.61 -6.65
N CYS A 32 3.03 -0.58 -6.93
CA CYS A 32 3.66 0.23 -5.91
C CYS A 32 3.30 1.71 -6.02
N SER A 33 3.36 2.38 -4.89
CA SER A 33 3.36 3.81 -4.72
C SER A 33 4.53 4.19 -3.81
N ARG A 34 4.67 5.46 -3.46
CA ARG A 34 5.76 5.92 -2.60
C ARG A 34 5.86 5.20 -1.24
N SER A 35 4.74 4.73 -0.69
CA SER A 35 4.69 4.14 0.66
C SER A 35 3.97 2.81 0.75
N ILE A 36 3.40 2.32 -0.35
CA ILE A 36 2.63 1.07 -0.39
C ILE A 36 3.12 0.23 -1.55
N LEU A 37 3.43 -1.03 -1.29
CA LEU A 37 3.75 -2.05 -2.28
C LEU A 37 2.77 -3.19 -2.08
N VAL A 38 2.13 -3.61 -3.16
CA VAL A 38 1.31 -4.82 -3.19
C VAL A 38 1.95 -5.79 -4.16
N GLU A 39 2.47 -6.89 -3.64
CA GLU A 39 2.98 -8.01 -4.44
C GLU A 39 1.82 -8.92 -4.81
N MET A 40 1.75 -9.27 -6.09
CA MET A 40 0.65 -10.03 -6.68
C MET A 40 1.20 -11.03 -7.71
N PRO A 41 0.53 -12.17 -7.94
CA PRO A 41 0.86 -13.09 -9.03
C PRO A 41 0.87 -12.38 -10.39
N GLU A 42 1.66 -12.87 -11.34
CA GLU A 42 1.91 -12.21 -12.64
C GLU A 42 0.62 -11.72 -13.33
N PHE A 43 0.41 -10.39 -13.37
CA PHE A 43 -0.83 -9.78 -13.85
C PHE A 43 -0.63 -8.76 -14.99
N CYS A 44 0.60 -8.30 -15.19
CA CYS A 44 0.99 -7.35 -16.23
C CYS A 44 2.29 -7.83 -16.87
N ASP A 45 2.55 -7.58 -18.15
CA ASP A 45 3.84 -7.90 -18.78
C ASP A 45 4.69 -6.64 -19.05
N CYS A 46 4.24 -5.48 -18.56
CA CYS A 46 4.90 -4.20 -18.75
C CYS A 46 5.02 -3.41 -17.45
N CYS A 47 5.97 -2.47 -17.43
CA CYS A 47 6.21 -1.58 -16.30
C CYS A 47 5.91 -0.13 -16.70
N PHE A 48 5.06 0.54 -15.94
CA PHE A 48 4.69 1.94 -16.20
C PHE A 48 4.10 2.63 -14.97
N THR A 49 4.24 3.94 -14.90
CA THR A 49 3.61 4.78 -13.86
C THR A 49 2.46 5.59 -14.43
N VAL A 50 1.35 5.65 -13.70
CA VAL A 50 0.14 6.36 -14.13
C VAL A 50 -0.66 6.89 -12.93
N GLY A 51 -1.54 7.88 -13.18
CA GLY A 51 -2.55 8.28 -12.22
C GLY A 51 -3.50 7.12 -11.91
N ILE A 52 -3.72 6.81 -10.63
CA ILE A 52 -4.54 5.66 -10.24
C ILE A 52 -5.99 5.79 -10.70
N LYS A 53 -6.53 7.03 -10.75
CA LYS A 53 -7.89 7.30 -11.23
C LYS A 53 -8.02 6.94 -12.70
N ASP A 54 -7.03 7.30 -13.52
CA ASP A 54 -7.00 7.01 -14.94
C ASP A 54 -6.87 5.52 -15.18
N PHE A 55 -6.02 4.84 -14.39
CA PHE A 55 -5.85 3.39 -14.47
C PHE A 55 -7.12 2.63 -14.08
N VAL A 56 -7.79 3.03 -13.00
CA VAL A 56 -9.07 2.42 -12.59
C VAL A 56 -10.15 2.64 -13.65
N ALA A 57 -10.24 3.86 -14.22
CA ALA A 57 -11.19 4.17 -15.28
C ALA A 57 -10.92 3.37 -16.56
N MET A 58 -9.64 3.13 -16.87
CA MET A 58 -9.27 2.21 -17.94
C MET A 58 -9.79 0.80 -17.61
N LEU A 59 -9.43 0.20 -16.47
CA LEU A 59 -9.83 -1.18 -16.18
C LEU A 59 -11.35 -1.40 -16.14
N SER A 60 -12.14 -0.38 -15.77
CA SER A 60 -13.61 -0.50 -15.73
C SER A 60 -14.29 -0.35 -17.09
N GLN A 61 -13.67 0.34 -18.04
CA GLN A 61 -14.32 0.69 -19.32
C GLN A 61 -13.81 -0.16 -20.49
N THR A 62 -12.64 -0.80 -20.38
CA THR A 62 -11.88 -1.23 -21.56
C THR A 62 -12.08 -2.70 -21.95
N GLN A 63 -12.16 -2.98 -23.25
CA GLN A 63 -12.07 -4.34 -23.82
C GLN A 63 -10.63 -4.75 -24.22
N LYS A 64 -9.83 -3.82 -24.74
CA LYS A 64 -8.40 -3.99 -25.10
C LYS A 64 -7.58 -2.71 -24.82
N PHE A 65 -6.37 -2.86 -24.30
CA PHE A 65 -5.40 -1.77 -24.13
C PHE A 65 -4.07 -2.13 -24.83
N THR A 66 -3.29 -1.12 -25.19
CA THR A 66 -1.94 -1.26 -25.74
C THR A 66 -1.02 -0.19 -25.17
N LEU A 67 0.24 -0.56 -24.91
CA LEU A 67 1.30 0.38 -24.55
C LEU A 67 2.17 0.64 -25.79
N GLU A 68 2.17 1.89 -26.26
CA GLU A 68 2.90 2.36 -27.44
C GLU A 68 3.59 3.69 -27.10
N ASP A 69 4.89 3.83 -27.36
CA ASP A 69 5.65 5.08 -27.17
C ASP A 69 5.42 5.77 -25.82
N LYS A 70 5.55 5.01 -24.71
CA LYS A 70 5.27 5.49 -23.33
C LYS A 70 3.86 6.11 -23.17
N THR A 71 2.90 5.68 -23.99
CA THR A 71 1.50 6.09 -23.92
C THR A 71 0.63 4.85 -23.77
N LEU A 72 -0.22 4.86 -22.74
CA LEU A 72 -1.21 3.82 -22.52
C LEU A 72 -2.46 4.19 -23.33
N LYS A 73 -2.78 3.38 -24.34
CA LYS A 73 -3.94 3.55 -25.21
C LYS A 73 -5.00 2.51 -24.86
N TYR A 74 -6.25 2.92 -24.82
CA TYR A 74 -7.33 2.00 -24.51
C TYR A 74 -8.62 2.37 -25.26
N ASN A 75 -9.36 1.34 -25.66
CA ASN A 75 -10.55 1.47 -26.49
C ASN A 75 -11.77 0.84 -25.81
N TYR A 76 -12.90 1.53 -25.89
CA TYR A 76 -14.18 1.03 -25.41
C TYR A 76 -15.36 1.52 -26.24
N GLU A 77 -16.48 0.81 -26.13
CA GLU A 77 -17.74 1.22 -26.74
C GLU A 77 -18.62 1.91 -25.69
N ALA A 78 -19.22 3.04 -26.07
CA ALA A 78 -20.12 3.81 -25.22
C ALA A 78 -21.43 4.04 -25.95
N SER A 79 -22.56 3.93 -25.23
CA SER A 79 -23.86 4.34 -25.77
C SER A 79 -24.11 5.81 -25.46
N ILE A 80 -24.27 6.62 -26.50
CA ILE A 80 -24.64 8.04 -26.38
C ILE A 80 -25.84 8.29 -27.28
N GLY A 81 -26.98 8.65 -26.67
CA GLY A 81 -28.19 8.99 -27.42
C GLY A 81 -28.81 7.82 -28.20
N GLY A 82 -28.53 6.57 -27.82
CA GLY A 82 -29.00 5.37 -28.52
C GLY A 82 -27.98 4.81 -29.54
N ASP A 83 -26.96 5.58 -29.89
CA ASP A 83 -25.89 5.14 -30.79
C ASP A 83 -24.73 4.51 -30.02
N LEU A 84 -24.12 3.47 -30.58
CA LEU A 84 -22.89 2.87 -30.11
C LEU A 84 -21.70 3.57 -30.78
N ILE A 85 -20.90 4.28 -29.98
CA ILE A 85 -19.67 4.93 -30.44
C ILE A 85 -18.44 4.22 -29.88
N ARG A 86 -17.36 4.18 -30.67
CA ARG A 86 -16.05 3.70 -30.22
C ARG A 86 -15.21 4.87 -29.73
N VAL A 87 -14.78 4.81 -28.48
CA VAL A 87 -13.96 5.84 -27.82
C VAL A 87 -12.54 5.32 -27.65
N GLU A 88 -11.57 6.08 -28.15
CA GLU A 88 -10.15 5.88 -27.85
C GLU A 88 -9.70 6.92 -26.80
N LYS A 89 -9.05 6.45 -25.75
CA LYS A 89 -8.39 7.31 -24.76
C LYS A 89 -6.89 7.03 -24.70
N ARG A 90 -6.13 8.09 -24.41
CA ARG A 90 -4.67 8.07 -24.33
C ARG A 90 -4.23 8.66 -23.00
N VAL A 91 -3.43 7.91 -22.26
CA VAL A 91 -2.91 8.33 -20.95
C VAL A 91 -1.38 8.39 -21.03
N LYS A 92 -0.80 9.52 -20.61
CA LYS A 92 0.65 9.67 -20.56
C LYS A 92 1.21 8.85 -19.41
N VAL A 93 2.25 8.07 -19.69
CA VAL A 93 3.01 7.36 -18.67
C VAL A 93 4.07 8.30 -18.08
N TYR A 94 4.27 8.19 -16.78
CA TYR A 94 5.36 8.86 -16.06
C TYR A 94 6.53 7.89 -15.88
N ASP A 95 7.73 8.43 -15.74
CA ASP A 95 8.95 7.66 -15.48
C ASP A 95 9.32 7.82 -14.00
N GLU A 96 8.60 7.12 -13.12
CA GLU A 96 8.82 7.15 -11.67
C GLU A 96 8.90 5.72 -11.11
N THR A 97 10.08 5.32 -10.63
CA THR A 97 10.22 4.03 -9.94
C THR A 97 10.07 4.24 -8.44
N TYR A 98 9.05 3.64 -7.83
CA TYR A 98 8.91 3.61 -6.38
C TYR A 98 9.47 2.31 -5.82
N ASN A 99 10.41 2.44 -4.89
CA ASN A 99 10.97 1.33 -4.14
C ASN A 99 10.69 1.53 -2.66
N ILE A 100 10.23 0.48 -1.98
CA ILE A 100 10.17 0.47 -0.51
C ILE A 100 11.58 0.12 -0.02
N ALA A 101 12.10 0.93 0.89
CA ALA A 101 13.41 0.68 1.47
C ALA A 101 13.32 -0.55 2.37
N GLY A 102 14.18 -1.54 2.13
CA GLY A 102 14.39 -2.66 3.06
C GLY A 102 15.43 -2.32 4.12
N GLY A 103 15.66 -3.25 5.03
CA GLY A 103 16.73 -3.17 6.01
C GLY A 103 16.59 -4.25 7.07
N VAL A 104 17.48 -4.21 8.06
CA VAL A 104 17.47 -5.20 9.15
C VAL A 104 16.63 -4.67 10.31
N PRO A 105 15.56 -5.37 10.73
CA PRO A 105 14.71 -4.87 11.81
C PRO A 105 15.45 -4.88 13.15
N LEU A 106 15.22 -3.83 13.93
CA LEU A 106 15.61 -3.76 15.34
C LEU A 106 14.71 -4.66 16.20
N LEU A 107 13.43 -4.70 15.86
CA LEU A 107 12.42 -5.55 16.47
C LEU A 107 11.28 -5.78 15.49
N SER A 108 10.75 -7.00 15.47
CA SER A 108 9.55 -7.35 14.71
C SER A 108 8.49 -7.89 15.67
N ILE A 109 7.26 -7.41 15.57
CA ILE A 109 6.13 -7.86 16.40
C ILE A 109 4.91 -8.13 15.52
N VAL A 110 4.17 -9.19 15.86
CA VAL A 110 2.94 -9.57 15.16
C VAL A 110 1.75 -9.17 16.02
N ALA A 111 0.88 -8.33 15.48
CA ALA A 111 -0.36 -7.94 16.11
C ALA A 111 -1.55 -8.33 15.22
N ASN A 112 -2.64 -8.78 15.84
CA ASN A 112 -3.89 -9.03 15.13
C ASN A 112 -4.88 -7.90 15.45
N GLY A 113 -5.40 -7.27 14.40
CA GLY A 113 -6.29 -6.12 14.54
C GLY A 113 -5.54 -4.86 14.98
N PHE A 114 -5.50 -3.87 14.10
CA PHE A 114 -4.88 -2.60 14.37
C PHE A 114 -5.88 -1.46 14.18
N LYS A 115 -5.86 -0.48 15.08
CA LYS A 115 -6.66 0.73 14.96
C LYS A 115 -5.81 1.96 15.22
N ALA A 116 -5.82 2.91 14.29
CA ALA A 116 -5.18 4.19 14.48
C ALA A 116 -5.97 5.00 15.51
N LEU A 117 -5.30 5.41 16.58
CA LEU A 117 -5.90 6.12 17.70
C LEU A 117 -6.33 7.55 17.35
N SER A 118 -5.50 8.25 16.58
CA SER A 118 -5.75 9.62 16.14
C SER A 118 -5.04 9.88 14.80
N SER A 119 -5.32 11.02 14.18
CA SER A 119 -4.54 11.52 13.02
C SER A 119 -3.24 12.19 13.42
N ASP A 120 -3.10 12.56 14.69
CA ASP A 120 -1.96 13.30 15.25
C ASP A 120 -0.74 12.40 15.39
N GLU A 121 0.32 12.92 15.99
CA GLU A 121 1.50 12.10 16.29
C GLU A 121 1.18 11.01 17.32
N ILE A 122 1.65 9.81 17.02
CA ILE A 122 1.52 8.63 17.86
C ILE A 122 2.91 8.14 18.20
N GLU A 123 3.18 7.99 19.50
CA GLU A 123 4.34 7.29 20.02
C GLU A 123 4.02 5.80 20.10
N ILE A 124 4.88 4.99 19.48
CA ILE A 124 4.78 3.53 19.49
C ILE A 124 5.96 2.99 20.29
N LYS A 125 5.67 2.16 21.29
CA LYS A 125 6.66 1.42 22.08
C LYS A 125 6.46 -0.07 21.87
N ALA A 126 7.48 -0.75 21.38
CA ALA A 126 7.46 -2.19 21.16
C ALA A 126 8.59 -2.86 21.95
N GLU A 127 8.26 -3.86 22.75
CA GLU A 127 9.18 -4.58 23.64
C GLU A 127 9.36 -6.04 23.19
N LYS A 128 10.55 -6.60 23.43
CA LYS A 128 10.85 -8.03 23.14
C LYS A 128 9.95 -9.02 23.88
N THR A 129 9.29 -8.55 24.94
CA THR A 129 8.32 -9.30 25.76
C THR A 129 6.99 -9.53 25.05
N GLY A 130 6.78 -8.95 23.86
CA GLY A 130 5.50 -9.00 23.16
C GLY A 130 4.53 -7.93 23.61
N ARG A 131 5.03 -6.83 24.20
CA ARG A 131 4.22 -5.68 24.57
C ARG A 131 4.34 -4.58 23.52
N LEU A 132 3.21 -4.12 23.00
CA LEU A 132 3.11 -3.02 22.05
C LEU A 132 2.16 -1.96 22.61
N VAL A 133 2.64 -0.73 22.72
CA VAL A 133 1.88 0.41 23.24
C VAL A 133 1.84 1.50 22.18
N LEU A 134 0.65 2.04 21.92
CA LEU A 134 0.44 3.22 21.09
C LEU A 134 -0.16 4.31 21.95
N GLU A 135 0.48 5.48 21.99
CA GLU A 135 0.02 6.64 22.75
C GLU A 135 -0.05 7.88 21.84
N SER A 136 -1.19 8.58 21.84
CA SER A 136 -1.32 9.90 21.22
C SER A 136 -1.29 10.99 22.29
N PHE A 137 -0.66 12.12 21.97
CA PHE A 137 -0.51 13.27 22.89
C PHE A 137 -1.21 14.53 22.37
N GLY A 138 -2.27 14.38 21.57
CA GLY A 138 -3.07 15.49 21.07
C GLY A 138 -3.98 16.10 22.15
N VAL A 139 -5.06 16.75 21.73
CA VAL A 139 -6.06 17.37 22.62
C VAL A 139 -6.64 16.36 23.62
N ILE A 140 -6.84 15.12 23.15
CA ILE A 140 -7.21 13.98 23.98
C ILE A 140 -6.05 13.00 23.97
N ARG A 141 -5.52 12.69 25.16
CA ARG A 141 -4.54 11.62 25.31
C ARG A 141 -5.24 10.28 25.15
N THR A 142 -4.83 9.50 24.17
CA THR A 142 -5.34 8.14 23.96
C THR A 142 -4.22 7.13 24.07
N LYS A 143 -4.56 5.93 24.55
CA LYS A 143 -3.62 4.83 24.71
C LYS A 143 -4.27 3.52 24.32
N SER A 144 -3.56 2.73 23.50
CA SER A 144 -3.85 1.33 23.25
C SER A 144 -2.66 0.49 23.65
N GLU A 145 -2.92 -0.64 24.27
CA GLU A 145 -1.90 -1.55 24.77
C GLU A 145 -2.26 -2.98 24.38
N TYR A 146 -1.29 -3.65 23.77
CA TYR A 146 -1.34 -5.05 23.37
C TYR A 146 -0.26 -5.79 24.13
N ILE A 147 -0.60 -6.93 24.71
CA ILE A 147 0.29 -7.76 25.52
C ILE A 147 0.28 -9.20 25.03
N GLY A 148 1.38 -9.93 25.24
CA GLY A 148 1.51 -11.33 24.82
C GLY A 148 1.60 -11.53 23.30
N LEU A 149 2.00 -10.49 22.56
CA LEU A 149 2.19 -10.56 21.11
C LEU A 149 3.42 -11.41 20.74
N ARG A 150 3.39 -12.01 19.55
CA ARG A 150 4.52 -12.79 19.04
C ARG A 150 5.63 -11.85 18.57
N VAL A 151 6.86 -12.10 19.01
CA VAL A 151 8.07 -11.38 18.59
C VAL A 151 8.96 -12.32 17.76
N PRO A 152 8.78 -12.39 16.43
CA PRO A 152 9.54 -13.30 15.57
C PRO A 152 11.04 -12.99 15.48
N GLU A 153 11.44 -11.72 15.58
CA GLU A 153 12.84 -11.29 15.48
C GLU A 153 13.09 -10.07 16.38
N HIS A 154 14.23 -10.03 17.06
CA HIS A 154 14.66 -8.86 17.83
C HIS A 154 16.19 -8.75 17.95
N LYS A 155 16.67 -7.51 17.91
CA LYS A 155 18.04 -7.10 18.25
C LYS A 155 18.07 -6.07 19.38
N ALA A 156 16.96 -5.38 19.61
CA ALA A 156 16.75 -4.45 20.71
C ALA A 156 15.69 -4.99 21.67
N ASP A 157 15.83 -4.66 22.96
CA ASP A 157 14.86 -5.03 23.99
C ASP A 157 13.60 -4.16 23.95
N LEU A 158 13.77 -2.90 23.55
CA LEU A 158 12.73 -1.88 23.45
C LEU A 158 13.02 -0.99 22.25
N VAL A 159 12.00 -0.73 21.44
CA VAL A 159 12.00 0.29 20.40
C VAL A 159 10.91 1.31 20.73
N THR A 160 11.28 2.60 20.70
CA THR A 160 10.33 3.71 20.85
C THR A 160 10.46 4.64 19.65
N VAL A 161 9.37 4.86 18.94
CA VAL A 161 9.33 5.69 17.72
C VAL A 161 8.10 6.57 17.70
N ARG A 162 8.19 7.72 17.02
CA ARG A 162 7.04 8.59 16.77
C ARG A 162 6.69 8.56 15.30
N VAL A 163 5.41 8.48 14.98
CA VAL A 163 4.89 8.44 13.61
C VAL A 163 3.68 9.34 13.50
N ARG A 164 3.28 9.68 12.28
CA ARG A 164 2.00 10.38 12.05
C ARG A 164 0.87 9.35 12.06
N GLY A 165 -0.13 9.55 12.91
CA GLY A 165 -1.26 8.63 13.03
C GLY A 165 -2.08 8.51 11.75
N LYS A 166 -2.13 9.57 10.92
CA LYS A 166 -2.72 9.49 9.58
C LYS A 166 -2.05 8.44 8.68
N ASP A 167 -0.75 8.20 8.83
CA ASP A 167 0.02 7.24 8.03
C ASP A 167 -0.23 5.81 8.51
N LEU A 168 -0.72 5.63 9.74
CA LEU A 168 -1.12 4.33 10.30
C LEU A 168 -2.51 3.88 9.85
N ARG A 169 -3.35 4.78 9.34
CA ARG A 169 -4.74 4.46 8.94
C ARG A 169 -4.83 3.40 7.84
N VAL A 170 -3.82 3.32 6.97
CA VAL A 170 -3.75 2.29 5.93
C VAL A 170 -3.73 0.87 6.52
N LEU A 171 -3.21 0.71 7.74
CA LEU A 171 -3.14 -0.59 8.41
C LEU A 171 -4.49 -1.08 8.92
N GLU A 172 -5.48 -0.19 9.08
CA GLU A 172 -6.84 -0.59 9.49
C GLU A 172 -7.56 -1.41 8.42
N GLU A 173 -7.10 -1.34 7.16
CA GLU A 173 -7.65 -2.09 6.04
C GLU A 173 -7.05 -3.50 5.93
N PHE A 174 -5.99 -3.80 6.70
CA PHE A 174 -5.36 -5.11 6.68
C PHE A 174 -6.28 -6.12 7.35
N LYS A 175 -6.39 -7.30 6.74
CA LYS A 175 -7.15 -8.43 7.31
C LYS A 175 -6.16 -9.40 7.95
N GLY A 176 -6.43 -9.79 9.20
CA GLY A 176 -5.64 -10.77 9.92
C GLY A 176 -4.40 -10.18 10.59
N ASP A 177 -3.34 -10.97 10.65
CA ASP A 177 -2.10 -10.62 11.34
C ASP A 177 -1.32 -9.56 10.54
N ILE A 178 -0.82 -8.57 11.28
CA ILE A 178 0.05 -7.51 10.77
C ILE A 178 1.39 -7.66 11.46
N VAL A 179 2.45 -7.79 10.65
CA VAL A 179 3.82 -7.78 11.15
C VAL A 179 4.36 -6.36 11.07
N PHE A 180 4.70 -5.81 12.22
CA PHE A 180 5.41 -4.54 12.34
C PHE A 180 6.89 -4.82 12.49
N SER A 181 7.67 -4.50 11.47
CA SER A 181 9.13 -4.54 11.50
C SER A 181 9.65 -3.11 11.71
N PHE A 182 10.26 -2.86 12.86
CA PHE A 182 10.80 -1.55 13.22
C PHE A 182 12.25 -1.44 12.75
N LEU A 183 12.53 -0.50 11.84
CA LEU A 183 13.87 -0.17 11.39
C LEU A 183 14.34 1.16 12.02
N ASP A 184 15.57 1.55 11.73
CA ASP A 184 16.18 2.80 12.21
C ASP A 184 15.47 4.07 11.71
N SER A 185 14.89 4.00 10.51
CA SER A 185 14.39 5.15 9.76
C SER A 185 12.88 5.10 9.50
N HIS A 186 12.27 3.92 9.57
CA HIS A 186 10.85 3.71 9.26
C HIS A 186 10.35 2.40 9.90
N ILE A 187 9.03 2.20 9.83
CA ILE A 187 8.39 0.93 10.15
C ILE A 187 7.92 0.32 8.83
N LEU A 188 8.22 -0.96 8.61
CA LEU A 188 7.56 -1.76 7.59
C LEU A 188 6.43 -2.55 8.25
N ALA A 189 5.19 -2.24 7.86
CA ALA A 189 4.02 -2.99 8.28
C ALA A 189 3.50 -3.81 7.11
N TYR A 190 3.41 -5.12 7.27
CA TYR A 190 2.96 -6.01 6.20
C TYR A 190 2.00 -7.08 6.67
N SER A 191 1.11 -7.47 5.76
CA SER A 191 0.20 -8.61 5.92
C SER A 191 0.47 -9.59 4.80
N LEU A 192 0.68 -10.85 5.19
CA LEU A 192 0.91 -11.98 4.29
C LEU A 192 -0.43 -12.66 4.04
N GLY A 193 -1.00 -12.45 2.85
CA GLY A 193 -2.16 -13.19 2.38
C GLY A 193 -1.76 -14.38 1.50
N ASP A 194 -2.69 -15.29 1.26
CA ASP A 194 -2.46 -16.46 0.40
C ASP A 194 -2.16 -16.06 -1.06
N ASP A 195 -2.82 -15.00 -1.54
CA ASP A 195 -2.77 -14.57 -2.94
C ASP A 195 -2.04 -13.23 -3.17
N PHE A 196 -1.74 -12.46 -2.12
CA PHE A 196 -1.03 -11.19 -2.24
C PHE A 196 -0.40 -10.78 -0.91
N THR A 197 0.71 -10.06 -1.00
CA THR A 197 1.38 -9.45 0.17
C THR A 197 1.28 -7.94 0.07
N VAL A 198 0.77 -7.30 1.12
CA VAL A 198 0.72 -5.84 1.22
C VAL A 198 1.81 -5.38 2.18
N ILE A 199 2.66 -4.47 1.71
CA ILE A 199 3.73 -3.86 2.47
C ILE A 199 3.50 -2.35 2.50
N VAL A 200 3.52 -1.77 3.70
CA VAL A 200 3.39 -0.34 3.93
C VAL A 200 4.63 0.17 4.64
N GLN A 201 5.23 1.22 4.09
CA GLN A 201 6.32 1.97 4.71
C GLN A 201 5.76 3.17 5.47
N ILE A 202 5.98 3.20 6.78
CA ILE A 202 5.57 4.30 7.67
C ILE A 202 6.82 5.04 8.13
N GLY A 203 6.95 6.31 7.75
CA GLY A 203 8.09 7.12 8.14
C GLY A 203 8.10 7.42 9.65
N ILE A 204 9.27 7.26 10.28
CA ILE A 204 9.49 7.72 11.65
C ILE A 204 9.76 9.23 11.62
N LEU A 205 9.16 9.95 12.57
CA LEU A 205 9.45 11.35 12.82
C LEU A 205 10.78 11.45 13.56
N SER A 206 11.74 12.12 12.95
CA SER A 206 12.98 12.51 13.63
C SER A 206 12.65 13.38 14.84
N ALA A 207 13.20 13.04 16.00
CA ALA A 207 13.11 13.83 17.23
C ALA A 207 13.68 15.24 17.05
#